data_AF-A0A5N5WLA8-F1
#
_entry.id   AF-A0A5N5WLA8-F1
#
_cell.length_a   1.000
_cell.length_b   1.000
_cell.length_c   1.000
_cell.angle_alpha   90.00
_cell.angle_beta   90.00
_cell.angle_gamma   90.00
#
_symmetry.space_group_name_H-M   'P 1'
#
loop_
_entity.id
_entity.type
_entity.pdbx_description
1 polymer ?
#
loop_
_entity_poly.entity_id
_entity_poly.type
_entity_poly.pdbx_seq_one_letter_code
_entity_poly.pdbx_strand_id
1 'polypeptide(L)'
;MSFTATLQARNVPGVPVREALNQVRMAIGNRLSFRRLLLEHVQPRRLAMVDFRPDHKSIEAIYGLGIQLIVVNQPGHWLEPVKDMAYSWRKILLNLRLVSFRMPSFPEFTTEPDDEPYAHLREAFVPFDANVDAHFGDRLTRALEALRVDGVITRNNRVVTAVAGVEEAFGLPTSPAAAVGKTTNKYAT
;
A
#
# COMPACT_ATOMS: atom_id res chain seq x y z
N MET A 1 13.61 1.82 25.47
CA MET A 1 12.48 1.31 26.29
C MET A 1 12.15 -0.09 25.81
N SER A 2 12.23 -1.09 26.67
CA SER A 2 11.90 -2.48 26.33
C SER A 2 10.51 -2.79 26.86
N PHE A 3 9.59 -3.24 26.00
CA PHE A 3 8.27 -3.70 26.39
C PHE A 3 8.27 -5.23 26.42
N THR A 4 8.10 -5.81 27.60
CA THR A 4 7.88 -7.25 27.77
C THR A 4 6.39 -7.50 27.92
N ALA A 5 5.77 -8.11 26.92
CA ALA A 5 4.37 -8.53 26.98
C ALA A 5 4.30 -10.01 27.36
N THR A 6 3.84 -10.32 28.57
CA THR A 6 3.65 -11.71 29.02
C THR A 6 2.19 -12.12 28.77
N LEU A 7 1.97 -13.16 27.96
CA LEU A 7 0.66 -13.75 27.75
C LEU A 7 0.48 -14.94 28.70
N GLN A 8 -0.25 -14.73 29.79
CA GLN A 8 -0.64 -15.79 30.70
C GLN A 8 -2.04 -16.29 30.33
N ALA A 9 -2.12 -17.49 29.73
CA ALA A 9 -3.38 -18.20 29.63
C ALA A 9 -3.78 -18.64 31.05
N ARG A 10 -4.97 -18.28 31.52
CA ARG A 10 -5.50 -18.87 32.75
C ARG A 10 -5.68 -20.35 32.49
N ASN A 11 -4.99 -21.20 33.24
CA ASN A 11 -5.31 -22.63 33.26
C ASN A 11 -6.67 -22.75 33.94
N VAL A 12 -7.74 -22.86 33.15
CA VAL A 12 -9.09 -23.05 33.64
C VAL A 12 -9.34 -24.56 33.67
N PRO A 13 -9.50 -25.17 34.86
CA PRO A 13 -9.73 -26.60 34.97
C PRO A 13 -10.96 -27.04 34.16
N GLY A 14 -10.82 -28.10 33.36
CA GLY A 14 -11.90 -28.65 32.54
C GLY A 14 -12.03 -28.07 31.13
N VAL A 15 -11.20 -27.10 30.74
CA VAL A 15 -11.19 -26.56 29.36
C VAL A 15 -10.26 -27.40 28.48
N PRO A 16 -10.75 -27.93 27.33
CA PRO A 16 -9.90 -28.66 26.39
C PRO A 16 -8.77 -27.79 25.85
N VAL A 17 -7.57 -28.36 25.66
CA VAL A 17 -6.37 -27.64 25.19
C VAL A 17 -6.62 -26.84 23.91
N ARG A 18 -7.42 -27.38 22.98
CA ARG A 18 -7.76 -26.73 21.71
C ARG A 18 -8.60 -25.46 21.90
N GLU A 19 -9.50 -25.47 22.88
CA GLU A 19 -10.32 -24.33 23.26
C GLU A 19 -9.45 -23.23 23.89
N ALA A 20 -8.53 -23.60 24.78
CA ALA A 20 -7.57 -22.68 25.39
C ALA A 20 -6.64 -22.05 24.34
N LEU A 21 -6.15 -22.82 23.37
CA LEU A 21 -5.34 -22.31 22.25
C LEU A 21 -6.13 -21.34 21.36
N ASN A 22 -7.41 -21.62 21.10
CA ASN A 22 -8.27 -20.71 20.36
C ASN A 22 -8.49 -19.39 21.11
N GLN A 23 -8.68 -19.44 22.43
CA GLN A 23 -8.79 -18.23 23.25
C GLN A 23 -7.51 -17.39 23.24
N VAL A 24 -6.33 -18.03 23.32
CA VAL A 24 -5.05 -17.34 23.18
C VAL A 24 -4.89 -16.75 21.79
N ARG A 25 -5.22 -17.50 20.73
CA ARG A 25 -5.17 -17.00 19.34
C ARG A 25 -6.09 -15.80 19.12
N MET A 26 -7.30 -15.84 19.66
CA MET A 26 -8.25 -14.71 19.64
C MET A 26 -7.74 -13.53 20.46
N ALA A 27 -7.16 -13.77 21.64
CA ALA A 27 -6.58 -12.73 22.47
C ALA A 27 -5.36 -12.08 21.80
N ILE A 28 -4.51 -12.86 21.13
CA ILE A 28 -3.37 -12.39 20.33
C ILE A 28 -3.89 -11.59 19.14
N GLY A 29 -4.86 -12.09 18.38
CA GLY A 29 -5.48 -11.34 17.26
C GLY A 29 -6.10 -10.01 17.70
N ASN A 30 -6.75 -9.99 18.87
CA ASN A 30 -7.37 -8.80 19.46
C ASN A 30 -6.37 -7.82 20.11
N ARG A 31 -5.14 -8.26 20.40
CA ARG A 31 -4.09 -7.44 21.06
C ARG A 31 -2.98 -7.01 20.11
N LEU A 32 -2.69 -7.82 19.09
CA LEU A 32 -1.76 -7.53 18.00
C LEU A 32 -2.42 -6.83 16.81
N SER A 33 -3.74 -6.62 16.85
CA SER A 33 -4.34 -5.63 15.97
C SER A 33 -3.68 -4.28 16.31
N PHE A 34 -2.90 -3.74 15.36
CA PHE A 34 -2.10 -2.52 15.47
C PHE A 34 -2.81 -1.37 16.22
N ARG A 35 -4.15 -1.34 16.12
CA ARG A 35 -5.07 -0.43 16.79
C ARG A 35 -4.96 -0.33 18.32
N ARG A 36 -4.47 -1.35 19.04
CA ARG A 36 -4.36 -1.33 20.53
C ARG A 36 -2.96 -1.07 21.07
N LEU A 37 -1.93 -1.19 20.24
CA LEU A 37 -0.53 -0.99 20.64
C LEU A 37 -0.08 0.47 20.47
N LEU A 38 -0.80 1.24 19.66
CA LEU A 38 -0.55 2.66 19.45
C LEU A 38 -1.49 3.46 20.34
N LEU A 39 -0.89 4.30 21.20
CA LEU A 39 -1.63 5.20 22.10
C LEU A 39 -2.44 6.25 21.32
N GLU A 40 -2.05 6.53 20.08
CA GLU A 40 -2.66 7.50 19.18
C GLU A 40 -3.13 6.82 17.89
N HIS A 41 -4.21 7.33 17.29
CA HIS A 41 -4.70 6.88 16.00
C HIS A 41 -3.64 7.15 14.91
N VAL A 42 -3.22 6.12 14.18
CA VAL A 42 -2.33 6.32 13.01
C VAL A 42 -3.06 7.21 12.02
N GLN A 43 -2.54 8.42 11.80
CA GLN A 43 -3.07 9.29 10.75
C GLN A 43 -2.85 8.57 9.41
N PRO A 44 -3.87 8.43 8.56
CA PRO A 44 -3.70 7.84 7.24
C PRO A 44 -2.59 8.61 6.50
N ARG A 45 -1.55 7.90 6.07
CA ARG A 45 -0.46 8.46 5.28
C ARG A 45 -0.63 8.07 3.82
N ARG A 46 -0.30 8.98 2.91
CA ARG A 46 -0.36 8.75 1.46
C ARG A 46 1.04 8.50 0.94
N LEU A 47 1.25 7.31 0.40
CA LEU A 47 2.56 6.85 -0.07
C LEU A 47 2.52 6.69 -1.58
N ALA A 48 3.36 7.45 -2.28
CA ALA A 48 3.57 7.24 -3.71
C ALA A 48 4.58 6.12 -3.93
N MET A 49 4.22 5.10 -4.72
CA MET A 49 5.14 4.06 -5.13
C MET A 49 5.46 4.20 -6.62
N VAL A 50 6.74 4.47 -6.90
CA VAL A 50 7.27 4.77 -8.23
C VAL A 50 7.85 3.52 -8.87
N ASP A 51 7.48 3.27 -10.12
CA ASP A 51 7.86 2.06 -10.88
C ASP A 51 7.50 0.78 -10.11
N PHE A 52 6.20 0.62 -9.89
CA PHE A 52 5.63 -0.50 -9.16
C PHE A 52 5.93 -1.83 -9.89
N ARG A 53 6.60 -2.77 -9.21
CA ARG A 53 6.77 -4.15 -9.71
C ARG A 53 5.77 -5.08 -9.02
N PRO A 54 5.28 -6.12 -9.70
CA PRO A 54 4.33 -7.06 -9.10
C PRO A 54 4.93 -7.76 -7.88
N ASP A 55 4.54 -7.29 -6.70
CA ASP A 55 4.89 -7.86 -5.40
C ASP A 55 3.74 -7.68 -4.41
N HIS A 56 2.98 -8.75 -4.22
CA HIS A 56 1.76 -8.76 -3.42
C HIS A 56 1.99 -8.42 -1.94
N LYS A 57 3.12 -8.86 -1.37
CA LYS A 57 3.40 -8.71 0.07
C LYS A 57 3.55 -7.26 0.51
N SER A 58 4.19 -6.44 -0.33
CA SER A 58 4.35 -5.00 -0.05
C SER A 58 3.00 -4.29 -0.06
N ILE A 59 2.09 -4.64 -0.97
CA ILE A 59 0.77 -4.01 -1.09
C ILE A 59 -0.10 -4.35 0.12
N GLU A 60 -0.16 -5.63 0.49
CA GLU A 60 -0.92 -6.08 1.65
C GLU A 60 -0.41 -5.46 2.95
N ALA A 61 0.91 -5.31 3.08
CA ALA A 61 1.52 -4.64 4.24
C ALA A 61 1.14 -3.16 4.30
N ILE A 62 1.27 -2.42 3.19
CA ILE A 62 0.89 -1.00 3.10
C ILE A 62 -0.58 -0.81 3.48
N TYR A 63 -1.48 -1.64 2.92
CA TYR A 63 -2.89 -1.61 3.25
C TYR A 63 -3.17 -1.96 4.72
N GLY A 64 -2.52 -3.02 5.25
CA GLY A 64 -2.65 -3.44 6.65
C GLY A 64 -2.18 -2.39 7.65
N LEU A 65 -1.28 -1.49 7.24
CA LEU A 65 -0.81 -0.34 8.03
C LEU A 65 -1.73 0.89 7.92
N GLY A 66 -2.79 0.83 7.12
CA GLY A 66 -3.68 1.97 6.89
C GLY A 66 -3.06 3.09 6.03
N ILE A 67 -2.04 2.75 5.25
CA ILE A 67 -1.39 3.67 4.31
C ILE A 67 -2.14 3.62 2.99
N GLN A 68 -2.46 4.79 2.44
CA GLN A 68 -3.11 4.93 1.15
C GLN A 68 -2.03 4.88 0.05
N LEU A 69 -2.13 3.90 -0.84
CA LEU A 69 -1.14 3.67 -1.89
C LEU A 69 -1.50 4.43 -3.16
N ILE A 70 -0.65 5.34 -3.60
CA ILE A 70 -0.70 5.97 -4.93
C ILE A 70 0.32 5.27 -5.82
N VAL A 71 -0.15 4.68 -6.91
CA VAL A 71 0.73 4.00 -7.88
C VAL A 71 1.14 5.00 -8.95
N VAL A 72 2.44 5.25 -9.11
CA VAL A 72 3.00 6.12 -10.14
C VAL A 72 3.78 5.25 -11.12
N ASN A 73 3.18 4.95 -12.27
CA ASN A 73 3.76 3.97 -13.21
C ASN A 73 3.40 4.23 -14.67
N GLN A 74 4.06 3.49 -15.57
CA GLN A 74 3.80 3.59 -17.01
C GLN A 74 2.35 3.25 -17.36
N PRO A 75 1.75 3.95 -18.34
CA PRO A 75 0.48 3.53 -18.94
C PRO A 75 0.55 2.08 -19.44
N GLY A 76 -0.58 1.37 -19.38
CA GLY A 76 -0.68 -0.06 -19.69
C GLY A 76 -0.22 -0.98 -18.58
N HIS A 77 0.12 -0.45 -17.40
CA HIS A 77 0.47 -1.27 -16.24
C HIS A 77 -0.75 -2.04 -15.72
N TRP A 78 -0.58 -3.25 -15.20
CA TRP A 78 -1.61 -4.09 -14.57
C TRP A 78 -2.22 -3.48 -13.27
N LEU A 79 -1.89 -2.24 -12.94
CA LEU A 79 -2.56 -1.50 -11.87
C LEU A 79 -3.22 -0.23 -12.42
N GLU A 80 -3.30 -0.07 -13.73
CA GLU A 80 -4.12 0.96 -14.34
C GLU A 80 -5.59 0.54 -14.20
N PRO A 81 -6.50 1.42 -13.76
CA PRO A 81 -7.92 1.09 -13.73
C PRO A 81 -8.42 0.74 -15.15
N VAL A 82 -9.12 -0.39 -15.26
CA VAL A 82 -9.86 -0.74 -16.48
C VAL A 82 -10.82 0.42 -16.78
N LYS A 83 -10.78 0.93 -18.02
CA LYS A 83 -11.53 2.13 -18.42
C LYS A 83 -13.05 1.89 -18.55
N ASP A 84 -13.54 0.72 -18.19
CA ASP A 84 -14.94 0.35 -18.36
C ASP A 84 -15.86 0.92 -17.26
N MET A 85 -16.92 1.58 -17.73
CA MET A 85 -17.93 2.31 -16.95
C MET A 85 -18.62 1.44 -15.87
N ALA A 86 -18.60 0.12 -16.01
CA ALA A 86 -19.19 -0.83 -15.06
C ALA A 86 -18.47 -0.87 -13.70
N TYR A 87 -17.16 -0.58 -13.65
CA TYR A 87 -16.36 -0.61 -12.41
C TYR A 87 -16.70 0.54 -11.45
N SER A 88 -17.16 1.68 -12.00
CA SER A 88 -17.53 2.89 -11.27
C SER A 88 -18.71 2.68 -10.31
N TRP A 89 -19.73 1.94 -10.76
CA TRP A 89 -20.95 1.70 -9.96
C TRP A 89 -20.73 0.74 -8.79
N ARG A 90 -19.80 -0.23 -8.91
CA ARG A 90 -19.44 -1.16 -7.83
C ARG A 90 -18.71 -0.44 -6.68
N LYS A 91 -17.89 0.56 -7.00
CA LYS A 91 -17.15 1.37 -6.00
C LYS A 91 -18.06 2.31 -5.20
N ILE A 92 -19.10 2.86 -5.85
CA ILE A 92 -20.16 3.64 -5.18
C ILE A 92 -20.94 2.75 -4.19
N LEU A 93 -21.27 1.52 -4.59
CA LEU A 93 -22.04 0.57 -3.76
C LEU A 93 -21.21 -0.05 -2.62
N LEU A 94 -19.89 -0.18 -2.74
CA LEU A 94 -19.04 -0.72 -1.66
C LEU A 94 -18.71 0.32 -0.58
N ASN A 95 -18.70 1.62 -0.92
CA ASN A 95 -18.50 2.71 0.04
C ASN A 95 -19.79 3.16 0.74
N LEU A 96 -20.97 2.90 0.16
CA LEU A 96 -22.26 3.12 0.79
C LEU A 96 -22.76 1.79 1.36
N ARG A 97 -22.77 1.68 2.69
CA ARG A 97 -23.32 0.54 3.44
C ARG A 97 -24.86 0.49 3.33
N LEU A 98 -25.41 0.42 2.12
CA LEU A 98 -26.84 0.55 1.86
C LEU A 98 -27.36 -0.58 0.95
N VAL A 99 -28.15 -1.43 1.59
CA VAL A 99 -29.38 -2.11 1.14
C VAL A 99 -29.35 -2.79 -0.24
N SER A 100 -29.56 -4.11 -0.20
CA SER A 100 -29.81 -5.01 -1.33
C SER A 100 -30.78 -4.41 -2.36
N PHE A 101 -30.27 -4.07 -3.54
CA PHE A 101 -31.08 -3.79 -4.72
C PHE A 101 -30.84 -4.90 -5.75
N ARG A 102 -31.91 -5.56 -6.19
CA ARG A 102 -31.85 -6.63 -7.19
C ARG A 102 -31.64 -6.02 -8.57
N MET A 103 -30.47 -6.27 -9.18
CA MET A 103 -30.15 -5.80 -10.54
C MET A 103 -30.85 -6.65 -11.62
N PRO A 104 -31.22 -6.06 -12.78
CA PRO A 104 -31.69 -6.79 -13.94
C PRO A 104 -30.53 -7.48 -14.69
N SER A 105 -30.82 -8.61 -15.32
CA SER A 105 -29.86 -9.46 -16.05
C SER A 105 -29.36 -8.78 -17.32
N PHE A 106 -28.05 -8.51 -17.40
CA PHE A 106 -27.34 -8.17 -18.64
C PHE A 106 -26.88 -9.44 -19.37
N PRO A 107 -26.73 -9.41 -20.71
CA PRO A 107 -26.32 -10.58 -21.47
C PRO A 107 -24.87 -10.94 -21.16
N GLU A 108 -24.61 -12.25 -21.27
CA GLU A 108 -23.40 -12.98 -20.89
C GLU A 108 -22.15 -12.40 -21.59
N PHE A 109 -21.54 -11.39 -20.98
CA PHE A 109 -20.17 -10.99 -21.28
C PHE A 109 -19.27 -11.99 -20.56
N THR A 110 -18.32 -12.61 -21.27
CA THR A 110 -17.29 -13.44 -20.66
C THR A 110 -16.43 -12.55 -19.77
N THR A 111 -16.85 -12.40 -18.52
CA THR A 111 -15.98 -11.89 -17.47
C THR A 111 -14.96 -12.99 -17.21
N GLU A 112 -13.81 -12.93 -17.89
CA GLU A 112 -12.59 -13.24 -17.15
C GLU A 112 -12.66 -12.37 -15.89
N PRO A 113 -12.50 -12.94 -14.68
CA PRO A 113 -12.68 -12.19 -13.46
C PRO A 113 -11.65 -11.08 -13.43
N ASP A 114 -12.09 -9.89 -13.84
CA ASP A 114 -11.40 -8.60 -13.80
C ASP A 114 -11.26 -8.09 -12.35
N ASP A 115 -11.13 -9.04 -11.42
CA ASP A 115 -10.69 -8.81 -10.06
C ASP A 115 -9.15 -8.92 -10.10
N GLU A 116 -8.49 -7.94 -10.73
CA GLU A 116 -7.04 -7.74 -10.55
C GLU A 116 -6.78 -7.76 -9.04
N PRO A 117 -6.03 -8.75 -8.50
CA PRO A 117 -6.11 -9.13 -7.09
C PRO A 117 -5.70 -8.03 -6.09
N TYR A 118 -5.28 -6.86 -6.56
CA TYR A 118 -4.79 -5.75 -5.75
C TYR A 118 -5.31 -4.38 -6.22
N ALA A 119 -6.21 -4.32 -7.22
CA ALA A 119 -6.71 -3.04 -7.74
C ALA A 119 -7.55 -2.24 -6.74
N HIS A 120 -8.18 -2.93 -5.79
CA HIS A 120 -8.92 -2.33 -4.70
C HIS A 120 -8.02 -1.75 -3.60
N LEU A 121 -6.71 -2.06 -3.59
CA LEU A 121 -5.78 -1.63 -2.55
C LEU A 121 -5.08 -0.29 -2.87
N ARG A 122 -5.13 0.17 -4.13
CA ARG A 122 -4.61 1.48 -4.53
C ARG A 122 -5.68 2.57 -4.36
N GLU A 123 -5.27 3.71 -3.81
CA GLU A 123 -6.09 4.93 -3.76
C GLU A 123 -6.27 5.48 -5.18
N ALA A 124 -5.15 5.63 -5.90
CA ALA A 124 -5.08 6.22 -7.22
C ALA A 124 -3.96 5.58 -8.07
N PHE A 125 -4.13 5.67 -9.39
CA PHE A 125 -3.09 5.37 -10.37
C PHE A 125 -2.77 6.64 -11.15
N VAL A 126 -1.50 7.02 -11.18
CA VAL A 126 -1.00 8.21 -11.87
C VAL A 126 -0.14 7.74 -13.04
N PRO A 127 -0.59 7.94 -14.29
CA PRO A 127 0.20 7.59 -15.45
C PRO A 127 1.48 8.45 -15.50
N PHE A 128 2.62 7.79 -15.65
CA PHE A 128 3.93 8.41 -15.52
C PHE A 128 4.95 7.78 -16.47
N ASP A 129 5.75 8.60 -17.14
CA ASP A 129 6.85 8.11 -17.97
C ASP A 129 8.03 7.64 -17.11
N ALA A 130 8.11 6.33 -16.91
CA ALA A 130 9.17 5.69 -16.12
C ALA A 130 10.53 5.55 -16.83
N ASN A 131 10.72 6.10 -18.02
CA ASN A 131 12.03 6.11 -18.68
C ASN A 131 13.07 6.84 -17.81
N VAL A 132 14.21 6.21 -17.55
CA VAL A 132 15.23 6.77 -16.66
C VAL A 132 16.20 7.62 -17.49
N ASP A 133 16.11 8.94 -17.31
CA ASP A 133 16.97 9.93 -17.95
C ASP A 133 17.29 11.09 -16.97
N ALA A 134 18.05 12.08 -17.42
CA ALA A 134 18.47 13.22 -16.61
C ALA A 134 17.31 14.07 -16.05
N HIS A 135 16.11 13.98 -16.65
CA HIS A 135 14.92 14.73 -16.28
C HIS A 135 13.89 13.89 -15.51
N PHE A 136 14.20 12.64 -15.18
CA PHE A 136 13.29 11.76 -14.44
C PHE A 136 12.84 12.38 -13.11
N GLY A 137 13.76 12.96 -12.34
CA GLY A 137 13.45 13.61 -11.06
C GLY A 137 12.51 14.81 -11.21
N ASP A 138 12.72 15.63 -12.24
CA ASP A 138 11.85 16.79 -12.53
C ASP A 138 10.44 16.34 -12.91
N ARG A 139 10.33 15.29 -13.74
CA ARG A 139 9.03 14.71 -14.10
C ARG A 139 8.32 14.16 -12.87
N LEU A 140 9.04 13.44 -12.02
CA LEU A 140 8.48 12.85 -10.81
C LEU A 140 8.01 13.93 -9.83
N THR A 141 8.81 14.95 -9.59
CA THR A 141 8.47 16.11 -8.76
C THR A 141 7.14 16.73 -9.21
N ARG A 142 7.03 17.08 -10.50
CA ARG A 142 5.80 17.66 -11.07
C ARG A 142 4.58 16.74 -10.93
N ALA A 143 4.77 15.44 -11.12
CA ALA A 143 3.68 14.46 -10.97
C ALA A 143 3.17 14.38 -9.52
N LEU A 144 4.05 14.59 -8.54
CA LEU A 144 3.73 14.45 -7.12
C LEU A 144 3.25 15.75 -6.43
N GLU A 145 3.58 16.92 -6.98
CA GLU A 145 3.22 18.24 -6.40
C GLU A 145 1.73 18.36 -6.07
N ALA A 146 0.85 17.92 -6.98
CA ALA A 146 -0.60 18.00 -6.80
C ALA A 146 -1.15 16.92 -5.83
N LEU A 147 -0.36 15.87 -5.56
CA LEU A 147 -0.82 14.68 -4.89
C LEU A 147 -0.69 14.74 -3.38
N ARG A 148 0.00 15.73 -2.78
CA ARG A 148 0.17 15.86 -1.31
C ARG A 148 0.48 14.52 -0.64
N VAL A 149 1.63 13.96 -1.01
CA VAL A 149 2.12 12.68 -0.48
C VAL A 149 2.90 12.88 0.81
N ASP A 150 2.84 11.90 1.71
CA ASP A 150 3.60 11.85 2.95
C ASP A 150 4.93 11.09 2.79
N GLY A 151 5.16 10.45 1.64
CA GLY A 151 6.35 9.67 1.34
C GLY A 151 6.39 9.23 -0.11
N VAL A 152 7.58 8.95 -0.62
CA VAL A 152 7.81 8.42 -1.97
C VAL A 152 8.75 7.23 -1.88
N ILE A 153 8.31 6.07 -2.33
CA ILE A 153 9.12 4.85 -2.29
C ILE A 153 9.29 4.25 -3.68
N THR A 154 10.36 3.49 -3.84
CA THR A 154 10.57 2.62 -5.00
C THR A 154 11.29 1.36 -4.58
N ARG A 155 11.05 0.27 -5.32
CA ARG A 155 11.85 -0.96 -5.23
C ARG A 155 12.82 -1.09 -6.40
N ASN A 156 12.86 -0.12 -7.30
CA ASN A 156 13.77 -0.14 -8.44
C ASN A 156 15.06 0.61 -8.12
N ASN A 157 16.16 -0.14 -7.98
CA ASN A 157 17.50 0.40 -7.74
C ASN A 157 17.97 1.42 -8.79
N ARG A 158 17.40 1.42 -10.02
CA ARG A 158 17.75 2.38 -11.07
C ARG A 158 17.26 3.79 -10.77
N VAL A 159 16.17 3.92 -10.00
CA VAL A 159 15.52 5.22 -9.73
C VAL A 159 15.55 5.61 -8.25
N VAL A 160 16.06 4.74 -7.36
CA VAL A 160 16.11 4.99 -5.91
C VAL A 160 16.85 6.28 -5.54
N THR A 161 17.94 6.61 -6.23
CA THR A 161 18.67 7.87 -6.02
C THR A 161 17.85 9.09 -6.43
N ALA A 162 17.10 8.99 -7.54
CA ALA A 162 16.22 10.06 -7.99
C ALA A 162 15.03 10.25 -7.05
N VAL A 163 14.43 9.15 -6.56
CA VAL A 163 13.35 9.17 -5.57
C VAL A 163 13.82 9.84 -4.27
N ALA A 164 15.00 9.49 -3.76
CA ALA A 164 15.58 10.16 -2.59
C ALA A 164 15.77 11.67 -2.82
N GLY A 165 16.19 12.08 -4.02
CA GLY A 165 16.29 13.50 -4.37
C GLY A 165 14.95 14.23 -4.37
N VAL A 166 13.88 13.58 -4.84
CA VAL A 166 12.52 14.15 -4.80
C VAL A 166 12.00 14.24 -3.36
N GLU A 167 12.20 13.21 -2.55
CA GLU A 167 11.84 13.25 -1.13
C GLU A 167 12.59 14.36 -0.39
N GLU A 168 13.89 14.54 -0.65
CA GLU A 168 14.71 15.59 -0.08
C GLU A 168 14.19 16.99 -0.48
N ALA A 169 13.85 17.19 -1.76
CA ALA A 169 13.26 18.43 -2.26
C ALA A 169 11.88 18.74 -1.64
N PHE A 170 11.11 17.70 -1.30
CA PHE A 170 9.81 17.84 -0.65
C PHE A 170 9.90 17.99 0.88
N GLY A 171 11.12 17.89 1.45
CA GLY A 171 11.32 17.88 2.90
C GLY A 171 10.77 16.63 3.59
N LEU A 172 10.64 15.52 2.85
CA LEU A 172 10.15 14.25 3.37
C LEU A 172 11.27 13.46 4.07
N PRO A 173 10.94 12.58 5.04
CA PRO A 173 11.94 11.82 5.77
C PRO A 173 12.65 10.81 4.87
N THR A 174 13.87 11.14 4.44
CA THR A 174 14.67 10.27 3.56
C THR A 174 16.16 10.37 3.89
N SER A 175 16.96 9.45 3.35
CA SER A 175 18.42 9.60 3.38
C SER A 175 18.86 10.57 2.27
N PRO A 176 19.91 11.39 2.48
CA PRO A 176 20.38 12.30 1.44
C PRO A 176 20.64 11.58 0.12
N ALA A 177 20.21 12.15 -1.00
CA ALA A 177 20.31 11.49 -2.30
C ALA A 177 21.76 11.08 -2.64
N ALA A 178 22.74 11.90 -2.24
CA ALA A 178 24.16 11.60 -2.40
C ALA A 178 24.61 10.35 -1.64
N ALA A 179 24.06 10.09 -0.45
CA ALA A 179 24.38 8.89 0.34
C ALA A 179 23.80 7.64 -0.31
N VAL A 180 22.53 7.71 -0.76
CA VAL A 180 21.88 6.63 -1.51
C VAL A 180 22.65 6.33 -2.79
N GLY A 181 23.06 7.37 -3.53
CA GLY A 181 23.87 7.24 -4.74
C GLY A 181 25.14 6.41 -4.53
N LYS A 182 25.87 6.64 -3.43
CA LYS A 182 27.06 5.83 -3.08
C LYS A 182 26.71 4.35 -2.88
N THR A 183 25.63 4.04 -2.17
CA THR A 183 25.22 2.64 -1.92
C THR A 183 24.81 1.88 -3.18
N THR A 184 24.37 2.60 -4.23
CA THR A 184 24.01 1.98 -5.51
C THR A 184 25.20 1.79 -6.46
N ASN A 185 26.36 2.38 -6.13
CA ASN A 185 27.57 2.28 -6.93
C ASN A 185 28.62 1.40 -6.25
N LYS A 186 28.75 0.16 -6.74
CA LYS A 186 29.74 -0.83 -6.25
C LYS A 186 31.20 -0.38 -6.34
N TYR A 187 31.51 0.66 -7.12
CA TYR A 187 32.87 1.20 -7.25
C TYR A 187 33.13 2.40 -6.33
N ALA A 188 32.10 2.87 -5.62
CA ALA A 188 32.17 4.05 -4.74
C ALA A 188 32.11 3.69 -3.25
N THR A 189 32.14 2.39 -2.91
CA THR A 189 32.07 1.87 -1.53
C THR A 189 33.37 1.17 -1.15
#